data_AF-T0ZLM3-F1
#
_entry.id   AF-T0ZLM3-F1
#
_cell.length_a   1.000
_cell.length_b   1.000
_cell.length_c   1.000
_cell.angle_alpha   90.00
_cell.angle_beta   90.00
_cell.angle_gamma   90.00
#
_symmetry.space_group_name_H-M   'P 1'
#
loop_
_entity.id
_entity.type
_entity.pdbx_description
1 polymer ?
#
loop_
_entity_poly.entity_id
_entity_poly.type
_entity_poly.pdbx_seq_one_letter_code
_entity_poly.pdbx_strand_id
1 'polypeptide(L)' 'MRVAVMEGVNGKIHSATAQDPEPEGDEIVIRQNLTGICYRDLLTHEGFFPRAKFPLTTGA' A
#
# COMPACT_ATOMS: atom_id res chain seq x y z
N MET A 1 7.73 10.70 -0.74
CA MET A 1 6.69 10.29 -1.73
C MET A 1 5.26 10.37 -1.16
N ARG A 2 4.22 10.48 -2.00
CA ARG A 2 2.80 10.35 -1.59
C ARG A 2 2.34 8.90 -1.72
N VAL A 3 1.58 8.42 -0.74
CA VAL A 3 1.08 7.03 -0.67
C VAL A 3 -0.39 7.00 -0.24
N ALA A 4 -1.12 5.95 -0.61
CA ALA A 4 -2.45 5.67 -0.11
C ALA A 4 -2.37 4.64 1.02
N VAL A 5 -2.73 5.06 2.23
CA VAL A 5 -2.62 4.25 3.45
C VAL A 5 -3.99 3.72 3.85
N MET A 6 -4.06 2.42 4.07
CA MET A 6 -5.20 1.73 4.66
C MET A 6 -4.91 1.45 6.14
N GLU A 7 -5.75 1.96 7.03
CA GLU A 7 -5.56 1.87 8.49
C GLU A 7 -6.01 0.54 9.09
N GLY A 8 -6.85 -0.22 8.39
CA GLY A 8 -7.43 -1.44 8.92
C GLY A 8 -8.47 -2.06 7.99
N VAL A 9 -9.01 -3.21 8.41
CA VAL A 9 -10.15 -3.86 7.78
C VAL A 9 -11.37 -2.93 7.85
N ASN A 10 -12.00 -2.69 6.71
CA ASN A 10 -13.06 -1.69 6.50
C ASN A 10 -12.67 -0.29 7.03
N GLY A 11 -11.37 -0.04 7.17
CA GLY A 11 -10.80 1.18 7.73
C GLY A 11 -10.58 2.26 6.68
N LYS A 12 -10.44 3.51 7.12
CA LYS A 12 -10.25 4.64 6.21
C LYS A 12 -9.01 4.45 5.32
N ILE A 13 -9.19 4.68 4.02
CA ILE A 13 -8.09 4.85 3.07
C ILE A 13 -7.85 6.35 2.88
N HIS A 14 -6.61 6.80 3.01
CA HIS A 14 -6.28 8.21 2.85
C HIS A 14 -4.87 8.42 2.31
N SER A 15 -4.63 9.59 1.71
CA SER A 15 -3.29 9.96 1.26
C SER A 15 -2.41 10.42 2.42
N ALA A 16 -1.18 9.95 2.47
CA ALA A 16 -0.14 10.42 3.38
C ALA A 16 1.16 10.73 2.63
N THR A 17 2.05 11.50 3.25
CA THR A 17 3.43 11.68 2.78
C THR A 17 4.33 10.72 3.54
N ALA A 18 5.02 9.85 2.83
CA ALA A 18 6.05 8.96 3.35
C ALA A 18 7.44 9.48 2.94
N GLN A 19 8.47 9.07 3.69
CA GLN A 19 9.86 9.28 3.30
C GLN A 19 10.16 8.47 2.02
N ASP A 20 11.06 8.98 1.20
CA ASP A 20 11.52 8.22 0.03
C ASP A 20 12.40 7.06 0.54
N PRO A 21 12.19 5.83 0.05
CA PRO A 21 12.96 4.68 0.50
C PRO A 21 14.42 4.78 0.02
N GLU A 22 15.35 4.39 0.87
CA GLU A 22 16.75 4.17 0.52
C GLU A 22 16.92 2.66 0.29
N PRO A 23 17.32 2.22 -0.91
CA PRO A 23 17.43 0.79 -1.20
C PRO A 23 18.65 0.19 -0.49
N GLU A 24 18.49 -1.00 0.08
CA GLU A 24 19.59 -1.76 0.66
C GLU A 24 19.92 -3.02 -0.16
N GLY A 25 21.22 -3.33 -0.32
CA GLY A 25 21.67 -4.55 -1.01
C GLY A 25 21.19 -4.64 -2.46
N ASP A 26 20.33 -5.63 -2.74
CA ASP A 26 19.79 -5.93 -4.07
C ASP A 26 18.40 -5.30 -4.33
N GLU A 27 18.01 -4.30 -3.53
CA GLU A 27 16.75 -3.58 -3.70
C GLU A 27 16.81 -2.53 -4.82
N ILE A 28 15.65 -2.25 -5.44
CA ILE A 28 15.50 -1.19 -6.44
C ILE A 28 14.39 -0.23 -6.04
N VAL A 29 14.64 1.07 -6.21
CA VAL A 29 13.61 2.10 -6.04
C VAL A 29 12.91 2.33 -7.38
N ILE A 30 11.60 2.09 -7.40
CA ILE A 30 10.76 2.27 -8.60
C ILE A 30 9.95 3.55 -8.47
N ARG A 31 9.98 4.38 -9.51
CA ARG A 31 9.06 5.51 -9.66
C ARG A 31 7.76 5.05 -10.32
N GLN A 32 6.70 4.94 -9.52
CA GLN A 32 5.36 4.61 -9.97
C GLN A 32 4.62 5.87 -10.45
N ASN A 33 4.38 5.98 -11.76
CA ASN A 33 3.65 7.11 -12.34
C ASN A 33 2.13 6.86 -12.42
N LEU A 34 1.73 5.59 -12.56
CA LEU A 34 0.35 5.12 -12.66
C LEU A 34 0.24 3.77 -11.94
N THR A 35 -0.94 3.46 -11.41
CA THR A 35 -1.26 2.13 -10.87
C THR A 35 -2.74 1.82 -11.02
N GLY A 36 -3.06 0.54 -11.08
CA GLY A 36 -4.43 0.05 -11.19
C GLY A 36 -4.97 -0.36 -9.82
N ILE A 37 -6.29 -0.36 -9.69
CA ILE A 37 -6.98 -0.97 -8.55
C ILE A 37 -7.51 -2.33 -9.00
N CYS A 38 -7.13 -3.37 -8.28
CA CYS A 38 -7.57 -4.74 -8.50
C CYS A 38 -8.65 -5.13 -7.49
N TYR A 39 -9.48 -6.11 -7.84
CA TYR A 39 -10.43 -6.71 -6.90
C TYR A 39 -9.74 -7.23 -5.62
N ARG A 40 -8.45 -7.60 -5.69
CA ARG A 40 -7.67 -8.01 -4.53
C ARG A 40 -7.46 -6.90 -3.50
N ASP A 41 -7.39 -5.65 -3.93
CA ASP A 41 -7.25 -4.52 -3.03
C ASP A 41 -8.53 -4.35 -2.20
N LEU A 42 -9.70 -4.58 -2.83
CA LEU A 42 -11.00 -4.62 -2.16
C LEU A 42 -11.08 -5.79 -1.16
N LEU A 43 -10.67 -7.00 -1.55
CA LEU A 43 -10.64 -8.14 -0.64
C LEU A 43 -9.73 -7.90 0.57
N THR A 44 -8.60 -7.21 0.37
CA THR A 44 -7.69 -6.85 1.47
C THR A 44 -8.35 -5.84 2.40
N HIS A 45 -9.03 -4.84 1.84
CA HIS A 45 -9.82 -3.87 2.58
C HIS A 45 -10.94 -4.53 3.40
N GLU A 46 -11.61 -5.53 2.85
CA GLU A 46 -12.69 -6.27 3.53
C GLU A 46 -12.19 -7.32 4.55
N GLY A 47 -10.86 -7.47 4.70
CA GLY A 47 -10.26 -8.36 5.69
C GLY A 47 -10.21 -9.84 5.27
N PHE A 48 -10.34 -10.13 3.97
CA PHE A 48 -10.24 -11.49 3.44
C PHE A 48 -8.86 -12.13 3.71
N PHE A 49 -7.80 -11.34 3.79
CA PHE A 49 -6.44 -11.82 4.02
C PHE A 49 -6.04 -11.69 5.50
N PRO A 50 -6.05 -12.79 6.30
CA PRO A 50 -5.86 -12.72 7.76
C PRO A 50 -4.44 -12.32 8.20
N ARG A 51 -3.49 -12.28 7.27
CA ARG A 51 -2.09 -11.89 7.53
C ARG A 51 -1.77 -10.46 7.09
N ALA A 52 -2.75 -9.70 6.61
CA ALA A 52 -2.57 -8.29 6.32
C ALA A 52 -2.18 -7.55 7.61
N LYS A 53 -1.10 -6.76 7.55
CA LYS A 53 -0.60 -5.96 8.67
C LYS A 53 -0.82 -4.50 8.37
N PHE A 54 -1.62 -3.83 9.20
CA PHE A 54 -1.94 -2.41 9.03
C PHE A 54 -1.04 -1.53 9.91
N PRO A 55 -0.77 -0.26 9.53
CA PRO A 55 -1.18 0.38 8.28
C PRO A 55 -0.43 -0.19 7.05
N LEU A 56 -1.11 -0.29 5.90
CA LEU A 56 -0.50 -0.81 4.66
C LEU A 56 -0.85 0.02 3.42
N THR A 57 0.03 -0.03 2.44
CA THR A 57 -0.21 0.44 1.07
C THR A 57 -0.39 -0.78 0.16
N THR A 58 -1.49 -0.83 -0.59
CA THR A 58 -1.75 -1.87 -1.61
C THR A 58 -1.32 -1.38 -2.99
N GLY A 59 -1.26 -2.28 -3.98
CA GLY A 59 -0.96 -1.91 -5.37
C GLY A 59 0.43 -1.28 -5.57
N ALA A 60 1.44 -2.14 -5.78
CA ALA A 60 2.73 -1.71 -6.34
C ALA A 60 2.61 -1.58 -7.87
#